data_AF-A0A2M6YXJ6-F1
#
_entry.id   AF-A0A2M6YXJ6-F1
#
_cell.length_a   1.000
_cell.length_b   1.000
_cell.length_c   1.000
_cell.angle_alpha   90.00
_cell.angle_beta   90.00
_cell.angle_gamma   90.00
#
_symmetry.space_group_name_H-M   'P 1'
#
loop_
_entity.id
_entity.type
_entity.pdbx_description
1 polymer ?
#
loop_
_entity_poly.entity_id
_entity_poly.type
_entity_poly.pdbx_seq_one_letter_code
_entity_poly.pdbx_strand_id
1 'polypeptide(L)'
;MSDVFGAMVDTRNWTMGEDIILDRTTFPTGAIRDMVDPHNGGTPGSRSWQPAKMSEFIQTTQDNGGVHINSGIPNHALYLVAAAKGRPTAEKIWYRALAQYLTRSSQFIDARIATVKAATDLYGAQSSEVSTVKSAWDAVEVFDGTGTPPPPTTKPVGTSWLLLTNTDP
;
A
#
# COMPACT_ATOMS: atom_id res chain seq x y z
N MET A 1 -3.01 -2.37 -1.61
CA MET A 1 -2.95 -2.20 -3.09
C MET A 1 -4.32 -2.24 -3.75
N SER A 2 -5.26 -3.08 -3.31
CA SER A 2 -6.59 -3.13 -3.94
C SER A 2 -7.32 -1.78 -3.91
N ASP A 3 -7.36 -1.10 -2.76
CA ASP A 3 -7.99 0.22 -2.64
C ASP A 3 -7.30 1.26 -3.54
N VAL A 4 -5.97 1.22 -3.59
CA VAL A 4 -5.17 2.09 -4.46
C VAL A 4 -5.67 2.03 -5.90
N PHE A 5 -5.75 0.84 -6.50
CA PHE A 5 -6.19 0.72 -7.89
C PHE A 5 -7.69 0.89 -8.06
N GLY A 6 -8.48 0.53 -7.04
CA GLY A 6 -9.91 0.86 -7.00
C GLY A 6 -10.13 2.36 -7.13
N ALA A 7 -9.41 3.18 -6.37
CA ALA A 7 -9.46 4.63 -6.45
C ALA A 7 -8.90 5.18 -7.78
N MET A 8 -8.03 4.46 -8.50
CA MET A 8 -7.59 4.92 -9.83
C MET A 8 -8.62 4.61 -10.93
N VAL A 9 -9.47 3.62 -10.72
CA VAL A 9 -10.58 3.29 -11.64
C VAL A 9 -11.81 4.14 -11.35
N ASP A 10 -12.18 4.26 -10.06
CA ASP A 10 -13.26 5.13 -9.61
C ASP A 10 -12.71 6.43 -9.03
N THR A 11 -12.57 7.43 -9.91
CA THR A 11 -11.88 8.67 -9.57
C THR A 11 -12.79 9.73 -8.95
N ARG A 12 -14.07 9.41 -8.67
CA ARG A 12 -15.07 10.38 -8.18
C ARG A 12 -14.69 10.95 -6.81
N ASN A 13 -14.11 10.13 -5.96
CA ASN A 13 -13.75 10.46 -4.58
C ASN A 13 -12.58 9.57 -4.12
N TRP A 14 -12.27 9.62 -2.81
CA TRP A 14 -11.22 8.82 -2.17
C TRP A 14 -11.80 7.83 -1.15
N THR A 15 -13.09 7.54 -1.25
CA THR A 15 -13.79 6.59 -0.40
C THR A 15 -13.90 5.24 -1.08
N MET A 16 -14.04 4.18 -0.29
CA MET A 16 -14.22 2.81 -0.78
C MET A 16 -15.57 2.26 -0.34
N GLY A 17 -16.38 1.83 -1.30
CA GLY A 17 -17.65 1.13 -1.06
C GLY A 17 -18.80 2.05 -0.65
N GLU A 18 -18.68 3.35 -0.89
CA GLU A 18 -19.68 4.36 -0.56
C GLU A 18 -21.05 4.12 -1.24
N ASP A 19 -21.05 3.51 -2.43
CA ASP A 19 -22.28 3.23 -3.18
C ASP A 19 -23.11 2.07 -2.58
N ILE A 20 -22.51 1.25 -1.70
CA ILE A 20 -23.17 0.07 -1.12
C ILE A 20 -23.40 0.17 0.39
N ILE A 21 -22.89 1.22 1.05
CA ILE A 21 -22.98 1.37 2.51
C ILE A 21 -24.29 2.03 2.93
N LEU A 22 -25.16 1.19 3.48
CA LEU A 22 -26.44 1.60 4.07
C LEU A 22 -26.35 1.81 5.59
N ASP A 23 -25.43 1.11 6.26
CA ASP A 23 -25.25 1.19 7.71
C ASP A 23 -24.39 2.40 8.10
N ARG A 24 -25.05 3.53 8.33
CA ARG A 24 -24.43 4.78 8.80
C ARG A 24 -24.10 4.78 10.29
N THR A 25 -24.51 3.75 11.03
CA THR A 25 -24.17 3.63 12.46
C THR A 25 -22.77 3.05 12.64
N THR A 26 -22.43 2.04 11.84
CA THR A 26 -21.09 1.44 11.81
C THR A 26 -20.12 2.27 10.98
N PHE A 27 -20.58 2.89 9.88
CA PHE A 27 -19.75 3.68 8.96
C PHE A 27 -20.28 5.12 8.87
N PRO A 28 -19.88 6.02 9.79
CA PRO A 28 -20.45 7.36 9.92
C PRO A 28 -20.32 8.22 8.66
N THR A 29 -19.22 8.05 7.92
CA THR A 29 -18.96 8.74 6.64
C THR A 29 -19.77 8.20 5.47
N GLY A 30 -20.39 7.02 5.63
CA GLY A 30 -21.08 6.32 4.55
C GLY A 30 -20.16 5.56 3.61
N ALA A 31 -18.90 5.30 3.99
CA ALA A 31 -17.97 4.46 3.23
C ALA A 31 -17.28 3.45 4.14
N ILE A 32 -16.84 2.31 3.58
CA ILE A 32 -16.12 1.29 4.34
C ILE A 32 -14.74 1.81 4.75
N ARG A 33 -14.08 2.55 3.85
CA ARG A 33 -12.77 3.16 4.07
C ARG A 33 -12.72 4.53 3.42
N ASP A 34 -11.88 5.38 3.96
CA ASP A 34 -11.58 6.71 3.43
C ASP A 34 -10.05 6.86 3.37
N MET A 35 -9.52 7.13 2.16
CA MET A 35 -8.07 7.28 1.96
C MET A 35 -7.58 8.69 2.34
N VAL A 36 -8.48 9.68 2.40
CA VAL A 36 -8.19 11.04 2.87
C VAL A 36 -8.08 11.05 4.39
N ASP A 37 -9.03 10.42 5.08
CA ASP A 37 -9.03 10.28 6.53
C ASP A 37 -9.34 8.83 6.94
N PRO A 38 -8.31 7.98 7.12
CA PRO A 38 -8.50 6.58 7.51
C PRO A 38 -9.26 6.36 8.81
N HIS A 39 -9.34 7.37 9.70
CA HIS A 39 -10.15 7.26 10.92
C HIS A 39 -11.64 7.14 10.59
N ASN A 40 -12.05 7.59 9.41
CA ASN A 40 -13.37 7.35 8.81
C ASN A 40 -14.54 7.71 9.75
N GLY A 41 -14.38 8.83 10.47
CA GLY A 41 -15.34 9.31 11.47
C GLY A 41 -15.54 8.37 12.68
N GLY A 42 -14.76 7.30 12.79
CA GLY A 42 -14.81 6.34 13.88
C GLY A 42 -13.92 6.73 15.05
N THR A 43 -14.07 6.00 16.16
CA THR A 43 -13.15 6.06 17.29
C THR A 43 -12.11 4.93 17.19
N PRO A 44 -10.92 5.07 17.80
CA PRO A 44 -9.88 4.04 17.77
C PRO A 44 -10.42 2.65 18.16
N GLY A 45 -10.21 1.67 17.28
CA GLY A 45 -10.67 0.28 17.46
C GLY A 45 -12.14 0.01 17.05
N SER A 46 -12.91 1.03 16.67
CA SER A 46 -14.21 0.84 16.03
C SER A 46 -14.06 0.24 14.63
N ARG A 47 -15.14 -0.32 14.08
CA ARG A 47 -15.12 -1.04 12.80
C ARG A 47 -14.86 -0.16 11.58
N SER A 48 -15.21 1.13 11.62
CA SER A 48 -14.92 2.07 10.54
C SER A 48 -13.50 2.61 10.60
N TRP A 49 -12.91 2.68 11.80
CA TRP A 49 -11.63 3.35 12.04
C TRP A 49 -10.44 2.51 11.58
N GLN A 50 -9.51 3.14 10.87
CA GLN A 50 -8.22 2.57 10.49
C GLN A 50 -7.08 3.51 10.88
N PRO A 51 -5.90 3.01 11.29
CA PRO A 51 -4.72 3.85 11.51
C PRO A 51 -4.36 4.67 10.28
N ALA A 52 -4.09 5.96 10.46
CA ALA A 52 -3.59 6.83 9.39
C ALA A 52 -2.05 6.86 9.32
N LYS A 53 -1.38 6.45 10.41
CA LYS A 53 0.08 6.51 10.57
C LYS A 53 0.61 5.40 11.49
N MET A 54 1.93 5.19 11.50
CA MET A 54 2.56 4.06 12.22
C MET A 54 2.42 4.10 13.74
N SER A 55 2.39 5.27 14.39
CA SER A 55 2.12 5.35 15.84
C SER A 55 0.73 4.86 16.23
N GLU A 56 -0.18 4.74 15.27
CA GLU A 56 -1.54 4.22 15.45
C GLU A 56 -1.64 2.73 15.04
N PHE A 57 -0.56 2.12 14.56
CA PHE A 57 -0.56 0.73 14.07
C PHE A 57 -1.10 -0.23 15.12
N ILE A 58 -2.04 -1.09 14.72
CA ILE A 58 -2.63 -2.10 15.59
C ILE A 58 -1.94 -3.43 15.38
N GLN A 59 -1.19 -3.87 16.38
CA GLN A 59 -0.67 -5.23 16.44
C GLN A 59 -1.76 -6.19 16.95
N THR A 60 -2.19 -7.11 16.08
CA THR A 60 -3.27 -8.06 16.38
C THR A 60 -3.07 -9.38 15.64
N THR A 61 -3.75 -10.45 16.06
CA THR A 61 -3.85 -11.72 15.34
C THR A 61 -5.17 -11.86 14.58
N GLN A 62 -6.14 -10.97 14.84
CA GLN A 62 -7.38 -10.91 14.08
C GLN A 62 -7.11 -10.43 12.65
N ASP A 63 -8.04 -10.67 11.74
CA ASP A 63 -7.97 -10.11 10.38
C ASP A 63 -6.62 -10.40 9.69
N ASN A 64 -6.13 -11.64 9.86
CA ASN A 64 -4.83 -12.11 9.35
C ASN A 64 -3.65 -11.20 9.72
N GLY A 65 -3.65 -10.61 10.92
CA GLY A 65 -2.65 -9.63 11.34
C GLY A 65 -3.07 -8.18 11.12
N GLY A 66 -4.36 -7.91 10.96
CA GLY A 66 -4.91 -6.57 10.72
C GLY A 66 -4.70 -6.08 9.28
N VAL A 67 -4.85 -6.94 8.27
CA VAL A 67 -4.59 -6.58 6.87
C VAL A 67 -5.56 -5.51 6.36
N HIS A 68 -6.83 -5.56 6.79
CA HIS A 68 -7.80 -4.51 6.51
C HIS A 68 -7.66 -3.39 7.54
N ILE A 69 -7.42 -3.70 8.82
CA ILE A 69 -7.28 -2.68 9.88
C ILE A 69 -6.17 -1.67 9.54
N ASN A 70 -4.95 -2.15 9.28
CA ASN A 70 -3.77 -1.30 9.10
C ASN A 70 -3.61 -0.77 7.66
N SER A 71 -4.56 -1.04 6.76
CA SER A 71 -4.49 -0.61 5.35
C SER A 71 -4.62 0.92 5.17
N GLY A 72 -5.15 1.61 6.17
CA GLY A 72 -5.24 3.08 6.19
C GLY A 72 -3.89 3.78 6.01
N ILE A 73 -2.83 3.25 6.61
CA ILE A 73 -1.46 3.81 6.56
C ILE A 73 -0.95 3.94 5.11
N PRO A 74 -0.82 2.84 4.33
CA PRO A 74 -0.38 2.94 2.95
C PRO A 74 -1.40 3.59 2.01
N ASN A 75 -2.70 3.53 2.33
CA ASN A 75 -3.75 4.22 1.55
C ASN A 75 -3.60 5.75 1.67
N HIS A 76 -3.39 6.25 2.88
CA HIS A 76 -3.21 7.67 3.14
C HIS A 76 -1.92 8.20 2.54
N ALA A 77 -0.82 7.43 2.62
CA ALA A 77 0.43 7.77 1.94
C ALA A 77 0.23 7.95 0.42
N LEU A 78 -0.54 7.07 -0.23
CA LEU A 78 -0.89 7.25 -1.64
C LEU A 78 -1.73 8.51 -1.87
N TYR A 79 -2.78 8.71 -1.07
CA TYR A 79 -3.63 9.90 -1.18
C TYR A 79 -2.80 11.19 -1.14
N LEU A 80 -1.85 11.30 -0.21
CA LEU A 80 -0.97 12.47 -0.09
C LEU A 80 -0.13 12.71 -1.35
N VAL A 81 0.40 11.65 -1.98
CA VAL A 81 1.12 11.78 -3.26
C VAL A 81 0.17 12.23 -4.36
N ALA A 82 -1.01 11.62 -4.46
CA ALA A 82 -1.99 11.95 -5.49
C ALA A 82 -2.56 13.37 -5.33
N ALA A 83 -2.76 13.84 -4.10
CA ALA A 83 -3.18 15.21 -3.80
C ALA A 83 -2.13 16.23 -4.26
N ALA A 84 -0.84 15.91 -4.12
CA ALA A 84 0.26 16.81 -4.48
C ALA A 84 0.69 16.71 -5.96
N LYS A 85 0.56 15.54 -6.60
CA LYS A 85 1.10 15.26 -7.96
C LYS A 85 0.08 14.76 -8.97
N GLY A 86 -1.18 14.61 -8.55
CA GLY A 86 -2.25 14.03 -9.35
C GLY A 86 -2.27 12.50 -9.32
N ARG A 87 -3.47 11.93 -9.51
CA ARG A 87 -3.71 10.48 -9.58
C ARG A 87 -2.82 9.77 -10.62
N PRO A 88 -2.65 10.28 -11.87
CA PRO A 88 -1.84 9.56 -12.87
C PRO A 88 -0.38 9.37 -12.46
N THR A 89 0.18 10.33 -11.72
CA THR A 89 1.55 10.23 -11.20
C THR A 89 1.65 9.18 -10.10
N ALA A 90 0.74 9.24 -9.12
CA ALA A 90 0.68 8.28 -8.02
C ALA A 90 0.44 6.85 -8.52
N GLU A 91 -0.49 6.67 -9.46
CA GLU A 91 -0.81 5.39 -10.09
C GLU A 91 0.43 4.73 -10.73
N LYS A 92 1.17 5.47 -11.57
CA LYS A 92 2.38 4.94 -12.23
C LYS A 92 3.43 4.49 -11.22
N ILE A 93 3.63 5.27 -10.15
CA ILE A 93 4.59 4.96 -9.09
C ILE A 93 4.17 3.69 -8.35
N TRP A 94 2.92 3.61 -7.88
CA TRP A 94 2.42 2.47 -7.12
C TRP A 94 2.34 1.20 -7.97
N TYR A 95 1.93 1.31 -9.23
CA TYR A 95 1.92 0.20 -10.18
C TYR A 95 3.32 -0.36 -10.40
N ARG A 96 4.29 0.50 -10.69
CA ARG A 96 5.69 0.06 -10.88
C ARG A 96 6.26 -0.55 -9.61
N ALA A 97 5.99 0.04 -8.44
CA ALA A 97 6.44 -0.51 -7.16
C ALA A 97 5.93 -1.94 -6.94
N LEU A 98 4.63 -2.16 -7.17
CA LEU A 98 4.01 -3.49 -7.08
C LEU A 98 4.59 -4.47 -8.10
N ALA A 99 4.69 -4.05 -9.36
CA ALA A 99 5.05 -4.95 -10.45
C ALA A 99 6.54 -5.33 -10.48
N GLN A 100 7.43 -4.48 -9.93
CA GLN A 100 8.88 -4.62 -10.13
C GLN A 100 9.68 -4.85 -8.85
N TYR A 101 9.21 -4.39 -7.69
CA TYR A 101 10.07 -4.38 -6.48
C TYR A 101 9.45 -5.07 -5.27
N LEU A 102 8.12 -5.06 -5.14
CA LEU A 102 7.47 -5.74 -4.03
C LEU A 102 7.52 -7.26 -4.20
N THR A 103 7.64 -7.95 -3.07
CA THR A 103 7.64 -9.41 -2.98
C THR A 103 6.53 -9.87 -2.03
N ARG A 104 6.33 -11.18 -1.94
CA ARG A 104 5.28 -11.76 -1.09
C ARG A 104 5.43 -11.47 0.40
N SER A 105 6.63 -11.09 0.85
CA SER A 105 6.95 -10.81 2.27
C SER A 105 7.27 -9.34 2.54
N SER A 106 6.99 -8.45 1.58
CA SER A 106 7.26 -7.02 1.75
C SER A 106 6.41 -6.42 2.88
N GLN A 107 7.06 -5.59 3.70
CA GLN A 107 6.45 -4.81 4.78
C GLN A 107 6.24 -3.36 4.34
N PHE A 108 5.69 -2.50 5.20
CA PHE A 108 5.47 -1.08 4.88
C PHE A 108 6.76 -0.33 4.54
N ILE A 109 7.87 -0.63 5.20
CA ILE A 109 9.17 -0.05 4.85
C ILE A 109 9.60 -0.44 3.42
N ASP A 110 9.32 -1.68 3.01
CA ASP A 110 9.61 -2.13 1.64
C ASP A 110 8.71 -1.43 0.62
N ALA A 111 7.46 -1.11 0.99
CA ALA A 111 6.57 -0.30 0.17
C ALA A 111 7.08 1.14 0.00
N ARG A 112 7.62 1.76 1.06
CA ARG A 112 8.32 3.06 0.96
C ARG A 112 9.50 2.96 0.00
N ILE A 113 10.41 2.02 0.23
CA ILE A 113 11.61 1.85 -0.59
C ILE A 113 11.23 1.61 -2.06
N ALA A 114 10.26 0.72 -2.31
CA ALA A 114 9.79 0.39 -3.65
C ALA A 114 9.15 1.59 -4.37
N THR A 115 8.32 2.39 -3.69
CA THR A 115 7.67 3.56 -4.30
C THR A 115 8.66 4.71 -4.52
N VAL A 116 9.61 4.95 -3.61
CA VAL A 116 10.70 5.91 -3.84
C VAL A 116 11.57 5.48 -5.02
N LYS A 117 11.90 4.18 -5.11
CA LYS A 117 12.63 3.64 -6.26
C LYS A 117 11.83 3.76 -7.55
N ALA A 118 10.53 3.47 -7.53
CA ALA A 118 9.67 3.62 -8.70
C ALA A 118 9.62 5.08 -9.18
N ALA A 119 9.47 6.04 -8.28
CA ALA A 119 9.51 7.45 -8.60
C ALA A 119 10.88 7.87 -9.17
N THR A 120 11.97 7.35 -8.60
CA THR A 120 13.33 7.60 -9.09
C THR A 120 13.52 7.07 -10.51
N ASP A 121 13.09 5.84 -10.78
CA ASP A 121 13.19 5.22 -12.11
C ASP A 121 12.32 5.94 -13.17
N LEU A 122 11.18 6.51 -12.76
CA LEU A 122 10.23 7.17 -13.69
C LEU A 122 10.55 8.65 -13.94
N TYR A 123 11.04 9.37 -12.92
CA TYR A 123 11.14 10.84 -12.95
C TYR A 123 12.55 11.36 -12.62
N GLY A 124 13.46 10.50 -12.15
CA GLY A 124 14.82 10.86 -11.76
C GLY A 124 14.99 11.13 -10.26
N ALA A 125 16.21 10.92 -9.75
CA ALA A 125 16.50 10.93 -8.30
C ALA A 125 16.29 12.29 -7.61
N GLN A 126 16.43 13.39 -8.35
CA GLN A 126 16.26 14.77 -7.85
C GLN A 126 14.87 15.35 -8.18
N SER A 127 13.95 14.51 -8.65
CA SER A 127 12.61 14.94 -9.03
C SER A 127 11.76 15.33 -7.84
N SER A 128 10.79 16.20 -8.11
CA SER A 128 9.80 16.62 -7.12
C SER A 128 8.87 15.47 -6.68
N GLU A 129 8.72 14.46 -7.52
CA GLU A 129 7.96 13.24 -7.31
C GLU A 129 8.62 12.37 -6.24
N VAL A 130 9.95 12.21 -6.33
CA VAL A 130 10.73 11.50 -5.31
C VAL A 130 10.62 12.18 -3.96
N SER A 131 10.75 13.51 -3.90
CA SER A 131 10.60 14.24 -2.63
C SER A 131 9.18 14.14 -2.08
N THR A 132 8.16 14.27 -2.91
CA THR A 132 6.76 14.09 -2.49
C THR A 132 6.48 12.68 -1.95
N VAL A 133 6.97 11.62 -2.60
CA VAL A 133 6.77 10.24 -2.12
C VAL A 133 7.43 10.05 -0.75
N LYS A 134 8.65 10.56 -0.56
CA LYS A 134 9.33 10.51 0.75
C LYS A 134 8.51 11.24 1.82
N SER A 135 8.08 12.47 1.55
CA SER A 135 7.27 13.26 2.49
C SER A 135 5.93 12.61 2.81
N ALA A 136 5.27 11.97 1.85
CA ALA A 136 4.02 11.26 2.09
C ALA A 136 4.19 10.05 3.02
N TRP A 137 5.27 9.28 2.84
CA TRP A 137 5.59 8.18 3.76
C TRP A 137 6.05 8.67 5.14
N ASP A 138 6.79 9.78 5.20
CA ASP A 138 7.17 10.43 6.48
C ASP A 138 5.93 10.92 7.24
N ALA A 139 4.92 11.45 6.55
CA ALA A 139 3.67 11.91 7.15
C ALA A 139 2.85 10.78 7.79
N VAL A 140 2.96 9.56 7.26
CA VAL A 140 2.37 8.35 7.87
C VAL A 140 3.34 7.62 8.80
N GLU A 141 4.45 8.27 9.16
CA GLU A 141 5.46 7.80 10.12
C GLU A 141 6.16 6.48 9.71
N VAL A 142 6.20 6.17 8.40
CA VAL A 142 7.09 5.14 7.84
C VAL A 142 8.33 5.86 7.34
N PHE A 143 9.35 5.98 8.19
CA PHE A 143 10.58 6.71 7.89
C PHE A 143 11.55 5.90 7.01
N ASP A 144 12.64 6.55 6.59
CA ASP A 144 13.71 5.87 5.87
C ASP A 144 14.41 4.82 6.73
N GLY A 145 14.86 3.73 6.11
CA GLY A 145 15.38 2.58 6.83
C GLY A 145 15.74 1.42 5.91
N THR A 146 16.16 0.31 6.50
CA THR A 146 16.49 -0.90 5.76
C THR A 146 15.24 -1.74 5.53
N GLY A 147 15.07 -2.23 4.30
CA GLY A 147 14.00 -3.15 3.96
C GLY A 147 14.09 -4.50 4.69
N THR A 148 13.00 -5.26 4.60
CA THR A 148 12.94 -6.61 5.16
C THR A 148 13.82 -7.53 4.32
N PRO A 149 14.70 -8.34 4.94
CA PRO A 149 15.45 -9.34 4.20
C PRO A 149 14.49 -10.28 3.45
N PRO A 150 14.80 -10.65 2.20
CA PRO A 150 13.98 -11.63 1.50
C PRO A 150 13.93 -12.94 2.30
N PRO A 151 12.82 -13.69 2.23
CA PRO A 151 12.72 -14.96 2.90
C PRO A 151 13.87 -15.86 2.46
N PRO A 152 14.41 -16.72 3.35
CA PRO A 152 15.41 -17.69 2.95
C PRO A 152 14.92 -18.43 1.72
N THR A 153 15.76 -18.50 0.68
CA THR A 153 15.47 -19.37 -0.45
C THR A 153 15.49 -20.80 0.06
N THR A 154 14.32 -21.38 0.28
CA THR A 154 14.23 -22.83 0.43
C THR A 154 14.58 -23.40 -0.94
N LYS A 155 15.85 -23.82 -1.10
CA LYS A 155 16.18 -24.73 -2.19
C LYS A 155 15.20 -25.90 -2.08
N PRO A 156 14.47 -26.28 -3.14
CA PRO A 156 13.64 -27.46 -3.07
C PRO A 156 14.52 -28.62 -2.61
N VAL A 157 14.19 -29.21 -1.45
CA VAL A 157 14.90 -30.36 -0.86
C VAL A 157 14.63 -31.67 -1.61
N GLY A 158 13.93 -31.59 -2.76
CA GLY A 158 13.78 -32.70 -3.68
C GLY A 158 15.09 -32.97 -4.41
N THR A 159 15.64 -34.17 -4.26
CA THR A 159 16.75 -34.71 -5.06
C THR A 159 16.35 -34.98 -6.52
N SER A 160 15.13 -34.61 -6.93
CA SER A 160 14.64 -34.77 -8.29
C SER A 160 15.19 -33.66 -9.19
N TRP A 161 16.29 -33.96 -9.86
CA TRP A 161 16.73 -33.20 -11.03
C TRP A 161 15.61 -33.21 -12.06
N LEU A 162 15.02 -32.04 -12.34
CA LEU A 162 14.18 -31.89 -13.52
C LEU A 162 15.13 -31.84 -14.72
N LEU A 163 15.29 -32.96 -15.41
CA LEU A 163 16.05 -33.03 -16.65
C LEU A 163 15.24 -32.31 -17.74
N LEU A 164 15.53 -31.03 -17.96
CA LEU A 164 15.11 -30.32 -19.17
C LEU A 164 15.95 -30.85 -20.33
N THR A 165 15.45 -31.89 -21.01
CA THR A 165 15.94 -32.22 -22.35
C THR A 165 15.19 -31.34 -23.33
N ASN A 166 15.90 -30.44 -24.01
CA ASN A 166 15.36 -29.81 -25.20
C ASN A 166 15.19 -30.92 -26.25
N THR A 167 13.95 -31.25 -26.59
CA THR A 167 13.62 -32.31 -27.56
C THR A 167 13.10 -31.75 -28.88
N ASP A 168 13.26 -30.45 -29.11
CA ASP A 168 12.95 -29.88 -30.42
C ASP A 168 14.04 -30.29 -31.44
N PRO A 169 13.67 -30.93 -32.56
CA PRO A 169 14.58 -31.34 -33.63
C PRO A 169 15.08 -30.16 -34.49
#